data_AF-A0A8J9Z7Q3-F1
#
_entry.id   AF-A0A8J9Z7Q3-F1
#
_cell.length_a   1.000
_cell.length_b   1.000
_cell.length_c   1.000
_cell.angle_alpha   90.00
_cell.angle_beta   90.00
_cell.angle_gamma   90.00
#
_symmetry.space_group_name_H-M   'P 1'
#
loop_
_entity.id
_entity.type
_entity.pdbx_description
1 polymer ?
#
loop_
_entity_poly.entity_id
_entity_poly.type
_entity_poly.pdbx_seq_one_letter_code
_entity_poly.pdbx_strand_id
1 'polypeptide(L)'
;MQEALRVIREEGKSVYSVAKDFNLVRNTLNNRVLERHEDQPGRPTKLSSEDEKALVNNSIYMTEKAFPLTAGEPLDVTVFSTLKARWARTLETLQAVDIKFQAKKRNFLAIFSTVQDCSTTEKDDSTAACCVTCGHATVNANSETLVPKRLQGILRPLENTTTPQTKRKKLTACVWTHQDIIDELKKKEEDEKLKKANDEEKKKKAMLNRMQKEADEIQRRGKAGESKLQPHAHRDQSRCSEAQGEKRAKDAGGDSRAK
;
A
#
# COMPACT_ATOMS: atom_id res chain seq x y z
N MET A 1 25.53 -13.66 8.80
CA MET A 1 25.16 -12.44 9.56
C MET A 1 26.12 -12.16 10.72
N GLN A 2 26.42 -13.12 11.61
CA GLN A 2 27.40 -12.93 12.70
C GLN A 2 28.80 -12.55 12.18
N GLU A 3 29.24 -13.18 11.09
CA GLU A 3 30.50 -12.86 10.41
C GLU A 3 30.60 -11.40 9.95
N ALA A 4 29.52 -10.87 9.35
CA ALA A 4 29.45 -9.47 8.94
C ALA A 4 29.53 -8.49 10.13
N LEU A 5 28.94 -8.85 11.28
CA LEU A 5 29.04 -8.05 12.50
C LEU A 5 30.45 -8.11 13.10
N ARG A 6 31.11 -9.26 13.02
CA ARG A 6 32.51 -9.43 13.44
C ARG A 6 33.43 -8.52 12.63
N VAL A 7 33.34 -8.56 11.30
CA VAL A 7 34.15 -7.71 10.40
C VAL A 7 33.95 -6.21 10.69
N ILE A 8 32.72 -5.78 10.97
CA ILE A 8 32.45 -4.37 11.33
C ILE A 8 33.07 -4.00 12.68
N ARG A 9 32.98 -4.88 13.68
CA ARG A 9 33.45 -4.63 15.05
C ARG A 9 34.97 -4.74 15.18
N GLU A 10 35.57 -5.75 14.55
CA GLU A 10 37.01 -6.06 14.67
C GLU A 10 37.85 -5.32 13.63
N GLU A 11 37.40 -5.22 12.38
CA GLU A 11 38.18 -4.60 11.30
C GLU A 11 37.82 -3.12 11.07
N GLY A 12 36.78 -2.60 11.73
CA GLY A 12 36.37 -1.19 11.60
C GLY A 12 35.86 -0.81 10.20
N LYS A 13 35.50 -1.79 9.37
CA LYS A 13 34.99 -1.55 8.01
C LYS A 13 33.63 -0.85 8.04
N SER A 14 33.38 -0.02 7.03
CA SER A 14 32.11 0.68 6.90
C SER A 14 30.95 -0.32 6.77
N VAL A 15 29.81 -0.02 7.40
CA VAL A 15 28.59 -0.85 7.28
C VAL A 15 28.16 -1.02 5.81
N TYR A 16 28.44 -0.03 4.96
CA TYR A 16 28.08 -0.08 3.54
C TYR A 16 28.93 -1.09 2.76
N SER A 17 30.26 -1.10 2.95
CA SER A 17 31.15 -2.03 2.26
C SER A 17 30.83 -3.47 2.66
N VAL A 18 30.65 -3.73 3.96
CA VAL A 18 30.30 -5.07 4.46
C VAL A 18 28.92 -5.50 4.00
N ALA A 19 27.93 -4.59 3.95
CA ALA A 19 26.62 -4.92 3.39
C ALA A 19 26.69 -5.35 1.92
N LYS A 20 27.55 -4.71 1.12
CA LYS A 20 27.75 -5.06 -0.28
C LYS A 20 28.46 -6.41 -0.43
N ASP A 21 29.52 -6.65 0.32
CA ASP A 21 30.33 -7.87 0.23
C ASP A 21 29.53 -9.13 0.62
N PHE A 22 28.63 -9.01 1.59
CA PHE A 22 27.79 -10.11 2.07
C PHE A 22 26.38 -10.13 1.45
N ASN A 23 26.10 -9.24 0.48
CA ASN A 23 24.79 -9.10 -0.17
C ASN A 23 23.62 -8.94 0.83
N LEU A 24 23.79 -8.06 1.82
CA LEU A 24 22.83 -7.80 2.89
C LEU A 24 22.16 -6.43 2.71
N VAL A 25 20.90 -6.32 3.13
CA VAL A 25 20.21 -5.02 3.18
C VAL A 25 20.88 -4.12 4.20
N ARG A 26 21.39 -2.96 3.74
CA ARG A 26 22.13 -1.99 4.55
C ARG A 26 21.40 -1.62 5.85
N ASN A 27 20.09 -1.36 5.78
CA ASN A 27 19.29 -0.98 6.95
C ASN A 27 19.23 -2.10 7.99
N THR A 28 19.10 -3.35 7.56
CA THR A 28 19.08 -4.51 8.46
C THR A 28 20.41 -4.68 9.18
N LEU A 29 21.52 -4.53 8.46
CA LEU A 29 22.85 -4.62 9.07
C LEU A 29 23.11 -3.44 10.02
N ASN A 30 22.74 -2.23 9.63
CA ASN A 30 22.89 -1.03 10.46
C ASN A 30 22.07 -1.11 11.76
N ASN A 31 20.82 -1.59 11.69
CA ASN A 31 19.97 -1.78 12.87
C ASN A 31 20.56 -2.82 13.83
N ARG A 32 21.22 -3.87 13.32
CA ARG A 32 21.91 -4.86 14.16
C ARG A 32 23.19 -4.31 14.77
N VAL A 33 23.98 -3.54 14.04
CA VAL A 33 25.20 -2.89 14.56
C VAL A 33 24.88 -1.91 15.69
N LEU A 34 23.81 -1.13 15.54
CA LEU A 34 23.36 -0.16 16.53
C LEU A 34 22.54 -0.79 17.68
N GLU A 35 22.37 -2.11 17.68
CA GLU A 35 21.55 -2.84 18.65
C GLU A 35 20.10 -2.30 18.73
N ARG A 36 19.63 -1.67 17.65
CA ARG A 36 18.24 -1.17 17.47
C ARG A 36 17.31 -2.22 16.88
N HIS A 37 17.75 -3.47 16.83
CA HIS A 37 16.83 -4.57 16.67
C HIS A 37 16.17 -4.75 18.03
N GLU A 38 15.27 -3.84 18.38
CA GLU A 38 14.36 -4.18 19.47
C GLU A 38 13.72 -5.51 19.08
N ASP A 39 13.75 -6.47 20.00
CA ASP A 39 12.93 -7.67 19.99
C ASP A 39 11.45 -7.27 20.11
N GLN A 40 10.97 -6.34 19.28
CA GLN A 40 9.61 -6.37 18.83
C GLN A 40 9.58 -7.49 17.78
N PRO A 41 9.23 -8.74 18.16
CA PRO A 41 8.80 -9.68 17.16
C PRO A 41 7.75 -8.93 16.34
N GLY A 42 7.98 -8.82 15.03
CA GLY A 42 6.95 -8.34 14.14
C GLY A 42 5.65 -9.08 14.48
N ARG A 43 4.51 -8.40 14.26
CA ARG A 43 3.15 -8.91 14.51
C ARG A 43 3.14 -10.46 14.39
N PRO A 44 2.81 -11.22 15.45
CA PRO A 44 3.10 -12.64 15.53
C PRO A 44 2.72 -13.35 14.23
N THR A 45 3.74 -13.70 13.44
CA THR A 45 3.60 -14.57 12.27
C THR A 45 3.59 -16.03 12.69
N LYS A 46 3.83 -16.31 13.98
CA LYS A 46 3.62 -17.63 14.56
C LYS A 46 2.12 -17.85 14.69
N LEU A 47 1.59 -18.66 13.77
CA LEU A 47 0.27 -19.26 13.90
C LEU A 47 0.22 -20.03 15.23
N SER A 48 -0.94 -20.07 15.87
CA SER A 48 -1.11 -20.96 17.02
C SER A 48 -0.91 -22.41 16.55
N SER A 49 -0.50 -23.31 17.45
CA SER A 49 -0.37 -24.74 17.08
C SER A 49 -1.68 -25.34 16.54
N GLU A 50 -2.82 -24.76 16.93
CA GLU A 50 -4.15 -25.10 16.40
C GLU A 50 -4.34 -24.57 14.97
N ASP A 51 -3.97 -23.32 14.69
CA ASP A 51 -4.03 -22.73 13.35
C ASP A 51 -3.06 -23.40 12.37
N GLU A 52 -1.85 -23.78 12.84
CA GLU A 52 -0.90 -24.55 12.04
C GLU A 52 -1.47 -25.91 11.65
N LYS A 53 -2.09 -26.62 12.60
CA LYS A 53 -2.75 -27.90 12.34
C LYS A 53 -3.94 -27.75 11.38
N ALA A 54 -4.73 -26.69 11.53
CA ALA A 54 -5.83 -26.38 10.63
C ALA A 54 -5.33 -26.09 9.19
N LEU A 55 -4.23 -25.33 9.06
CA LEU A 55 -3.63 -25.00 7.78
C LEU A 55 -3.03 -26.24 7.09
N VAL A 56 -2.35 -27.10 7.85
CA VAL A 56 -1.80 -28.37 7.34
C VAL A 56 -2.92 -29.29 6.86
N ASN A 57 -3.98 -29.47 7.66
CA ASN A 57 -5.13 -30.29 7.27
C ASN A 57 -5.84 -29.75 6.02
N ASN A 58 -6.00 -28.43 5.91
CA ASN A 58 -6.56 -27.81 4.71
C ASN A 58 -5.67 -28.03 3.48
N SER A 59 -4.35 -27.92 3.65
CA SER A 59 -3.39 -28.14 2.57
C SER A 59 -3.44 -29.59 2.07
N ILE A 60 -3.51 -30.57 2.97
CA ILE A 60 -3.68 -32.00 2.64
C ILE A 60 -5.00 -32.23 1.89
N TYR A 61 -6.09 -31.63 2.36
CA TYR A 61 -7.38 -31.73 1.70
C TYR A 61 -7.35 -31.18 0.27
N MET A 62 -6.71 -30.03 0.06
CA MET A 62 -6.59 -29.41 -1.26
C MET A 62 -5.72 -30.24 -2.22
N THR A 63 -4.62 -30.84 -1.73
CA THR A 63 -3.80 -31.74 -2.56
C THR A 63 -4.53 -33.04 -2.91
N GLU A 64 -5.29 -33.63 -1.99
CA GLU A 64 -6.15 -34.80 -2.28
C GLU A 64 -7.24 -34.49 -3.32
N LYS A 65 -7.71 -33.24 -3.37
CA LYS A 65 -8.68 -32.77 -4.35
C LYS A 65 -8.06 -32.33 -5.68
N ALA A 66 -6.79 -32.66 -5.92
CA ALA A 66 -6.04 -32.32 -7.13
C ALA A 66 -5.96 -30.81 -7.40
N PHE A 67 -5.99 -29.98 -6.35
CA PHE A 67 -5.56 -28.59 -6.44
C PHE A 67 -4.05 -28.55 -6.16
N PRO A 68 -3.20 -28.33 -7.18
CA PRO A 68 -1.76 -28.22 -6.96
C PRO A 68 -1.46 -26.98 -6.09
N LEU A 69 -1.08 -27.22 -4.83
CA LEU A 69 -0.56 -26.20 -3.91
C LEU A 69 0.97 -26.13 -4.01
N THR A 70 1.49 -26.01 -5.21
CA THR A 70 2.91 -25.85 -5.48
C THR A 70 3.27 -24.38 -5.28
N ALA A 71 4.08 -24.06 -4.27
CA ALA A 71 4.47 -22.69 -3.88
C ALA A 71 5.24 -21.87 -4.94
N GLY A 72 5.28 -22.34 -6.19
CA GLY A 72 5.90 -21.67 -7.33
C GLY A 72 5.18 -21.94 -8.65
N GLU A 73 4.08 -22.69 -8.67
CA GLU A 73 3.25 -22.78 -9.88
C GLU A 73 2.27 -21.61 -9.85
N PRO A 74 2.35 -20.68 -10.82
CA PRO A 74 1.36 -19.62 -10.91
C PRO A 74 0.00 -20.30 -11.05
N LEU A 75 -0.97 -19.89 -10.21
CA LEU A 75 -2.37 -20.27 -10.36
C LEU A 75 -2.70 -20.30 -11.85
N ASP A 76 -2.98 -21.49 -12.37
CA ASP A 76 -3.05 -21.70 -13.81
C ASP A 76 -4.08 -20.72 -14.38
N VAL A 77 -3.58 -19.68 -15.03
CA VAL A 77 -4.38 -18.54 -15.49
C VAL A 77 -5.41 -19.02 -16.51
N THR A 78 -5.20 -20.20 -17.10
CA THR A 78 -6.12 -20.85 -18.02
C THR A 78 -7.38 -21.40 -17.32
N VAL A 79 -7.27 -21.90 -16.09
CA VAL A 79 -8.45 -22.27 -15.28
C VAL A 79 -9.26 -21.03 -14.96
N PHE A 80 -8.59 -19.91 -14.69
CA PHE A 80 -9.27 -18.62 -14.50
C PHE A 80 -9.83 -18.03 -15.80
N SER A 81 -9.24 -18.29 -16.97
CA SER A 81 -9.72 -17.72 -18.23
C SER A 81 -11.06 -18.35 -18.64
N THR A 82 -11.18 -19.66 -18.51
CA THR A 82 -12.44 -20.39 -18.78
C THR A 82 -13.54 -19.97 -17.80
N LEU A 83 -13.21 -19.87 -16.51
CA LEU A 83 -14.15 -19.41 -15.48
C LEU A 83 -14.57 -17.95 -15.70
N LYS A 84 -13.64 -17.06 -16.05
CA LYS A 84 -13.93 -15.66 -16.41
C LYS A 84 -14.83 -15.55 -17.62
N ALA A 85 -14.58 -16.33 -18.67
CA ALA A 85 -15.41 -16.33 -19.88
C ALA A 85 -16.85 -16.79 -19.57
N ARG A 86 -17.00 -17.84 -18.77
CA ARG A 86 -18.33 -18.31 -18.32
C ARG A 86 -19.03 -17.26 -17.46
N TRP A 87 -18.31 -16.67 -16.51
CA TRP A 87 -18.82 -15.59 -15.67
C TRP A 87 -19.31 -14.39 -16.49
N ALA A 88 -18.53 -13.95 -17.47
CA ALA A 88 -18.90 -12.87 -18.38
C ALA A 88 -20.20 -13.18 -19.13
N ARG A 89 -20.33 -14.37 -19.73
CA ARG A 89 -21.55 -14.79 -20.42
C ARG A 89 -22.76 -14.84 -19.49
N THR A 90 -22.61 -15.33 -18.26
CA THR A 90 -23.70 -15.34 -17.28
C THR A 90 -24.15 -13.93 -16.90
N LEU A 91 -23.22 -12.98 -16.81
CA LEU A 91 -23.58 -11.58 -16.58
C LEU A 91 -24.29 -10.97 -17.80
N GLU A 92 -23.85 -11.27 -19.01
CA GLU A 92 -24.49 -10.82 -20.25
C GLU A 92 -25.93 -11.36 -20.37
N THR A 93 -26.16 -12.63 -20.07
CA THR A 93 -27.52 -13.21 -20.11
C THR A 93 -28.42 -12.61 -19.04
N LEU A 94 -27.91 -12.37 -17.83
CA LEU A 94 -28.67 -11.69 -16.78
C LEU A 94 -28.99 -10.23 -17.14
N GLN A 95 -28.06 -9.52 -17.78
CA GLN A 95 -28.27 -8.15 -18.26
C GLN A 95 -29.22 -8.06 -19.45
N ALA A 96 -29.26 -9.09 -20.30
CA ALA A 96 -30.23 -9.18 -21.40
C ALA A 96 -31.66 -9.34 -20.88
N VAL A 97 -31.84 -10.03 -19.75
CA VAL A 97 -33.15 -10.17 -19.07
C VAL A 97 -33.52 -8.92 -18.29
N ASP A 98 -32.55 -8.27 -17.62
CA ASP A 98 -32.75 -7.01 -16.90
C ASP A 98 -31.59 -6.04 -17.16
N ILE A 99 -31.87 -4.99 -17.96
CA ILE A 99 -30.90 -3.95 -18.35
C ILE A 99 -30.34 -3.21 -17.12
N LYS A 100 -31.07 -3.20 -15.99
CA LYS A 100 -30.65 -2.54 -14.75
C LYS A 100 -29.96 -3.50 -13.77
N PHE A 101 -29.72 -4.75 -14.18
CA PHE A 101 -29.07 -5.73 -13.34
C PHE A 101 -27.67 -5.27 -12.92
N GLN A 102 -27.44 -5.20 -11.61
CA GLN A 102 -26.13 -4.93 -11.03
C GLN A 102 -25.77 -6.05 -10.06
N ALA A 103 -24.68 -6.76 -10.36
CA ALA A 103 -24.10 -7.75 -9.45
C ALA A 103 -23.52 -7.06 -8.22
N LYS A 104 -24.29 -6.97 -7.13
CA LYS A 104 -23.83 -6.42 -5.85
C LYS A 104 -22.94 -7.44 -5.14
N LYS A 105 -21.96 -6.95 -4.35
CA LYS A 105 -21.05 -7.79 -3.55
C LYS A 105 -21.77 -8.86 -2.70
N ARG A 106 -22.95 -8.52 -2.14
CA ARG A 106 -23.78 -9.44 -1.35
C ARG A 106 -24.35 -10.63 -2.15
N ASN A 107 -24.58 -10.44 -3.45
CA ASN A 107 -25.16 -11.45 -4.33
C ASN A 107 -24.09 -12.15 -5.17
N PHE A 108 -22.86 -11.61 -5.19
CA PHE A 108 -21.76 -12.10 -6.00
C PHE A 108 -21.53 -13.60 -5.76
N LEU A 109 -21.40 -14.02 -4.50
CA LEU A 109 -21.11 -15.42 -4.18
C LEU A 109 -22.21 -16.37 -4.68
N ALA A 110 -23.48 -15.98 -4.50
CA ALA A 110 -24.62 -16.80 -4.92
C ALA A 110 -24.68 -16.95 -6.45
N ILE A 111 -24.43 -15.87 -7.21
CA ILE A 111 -24.38 -15.92 -8.67
C ILE A 111 -23.14 -16.69 -9.12
N PHE A 112 -21.99 -16.49 -8.45
CA PHE A 112 -20.73 -17.14 -8.79
C PHE A 112 -20.80 -18.66 -8.61
N SER A 113 -21.40 -19.15 -7.52
CA SER A 113 -21.62 -20.59 -7.30
C SER A 113 -22.41 -21.24 -8.44
N THR A 114 -23.37 -20.53 -9.06
CA THR A 114 -24.11 -21.08 -10.21
C THR A 114 -23.27 -21.25 -11.47
N VAL A 115 -22.16 -20.51 -11.60
CA VAL A 115 -21.24 -20.63 -12.74
C VAL A 115 -20.24 -21.76 -12.51
N GLN A 116 -19.87 -22.00 -11.26
CA GLN A 116 -18.91 -23.03 -10.86
C GLN A 116 -19.49 -24.45 -10.94
N ASP A 117 -20.76 -24.64 -10.59
CA ASP A 117 -21.38 -25.98 -10.57
C ASP A 117 -21.54 -26.60 -11.98
N CYS A 118 -21.46 -25.81 -13.05
CA CYS A 118 -21.55 -26.30 -14.42
C CYS A 118 -20.22 -26.80 -15.01
N SER A 119 -19.11 -26.85 -14.26
CA SER A 119 -17.81 -27.27 -14.79
C SER A 119 -17.39 -28.70 -14.46
N THR A 120 -18.09 -29.41 -13.56
CA THR A 120 -17.59 -30.68 -13.01
C THR A 120 -18.43 -31.92 -13.33
N THR A 121 -19.55 -31.80 -14.06
CA THR A 121 -20.39 -32.94 -14.42
C THR A 121 -20.28 -33.28 -15.91
N GLU A 122 -19.09 -33.67 -16.36
CA GLU A 122 -18.87 -34.31 -17.67
C GLU A 122 -18.34 -35.73 -17.48
N LYS A 123 -19.07 -36.55 -16.73
CA LYS A 123 -19.02 -38.02 -16.83
C LYS A 123 -20.40 -38.51 -16.42
N ASP A 124 -21.27 -38.73 -17.40
CA ASP A 124 -22.16 -39.89 -17.47
C ASP A 124 -23.03 -39.78 -18.71
N ASP A 125 -23.01 -40.86 -19.48
CA ASP A 125 -23.51 -41.01 -20.83
C ASP A 125 -25.04 -40.85 -20.94
N SER A 126 -25.51 -39.64 -21.21
CA SER A 126 -26.86 -39.46 -21.75
C SER A 126 -26.93 -38.36 -22.80
N THR A 127 -27.03 -38.85 -24.02
CA THR A 127 -27.41 -38.28 -25.32
C THR A 127 -28.29 -37.03 -25.27
N ALA A 128 -27.72 -35.89 -24.86
CA ALA A 128 -28.19 -34.56 -25.20
C ALA A 128 -26.97 -33.63 -25.24
N ALA A 129 -26.27 -33.67 -26.37
CA ALA A 129 -25.05 -32.91 -26.61
C ALA A 129 -25.32 -31.40 -26.56
N CYS A 130 -24.96 -30.77 -25.43
CA CYS A 130 -24.69 -29.35 -25.40
C CYS A 130 -23.24 -29.15 -25.88
N CYS A 131 -23.09 -28.57 -27.07
CA CYS A 131 -21.80 -28.30 -27.69
C CYS A 131 -20.99 -27.27 -26.87
N VAL A 132 -20.08 -27.74 -26.02
CA VAL A 132 -19.24 -26.91 -25.14
C VAL A 132 -18.24 -26.04 -25.94
N THR A 133 -17.95 -26.40 -27.19
CA THR A 133 -16.97 -25.68 -28.02
C THR A 133 -17.58 -24.67 -28.99
N CYS A 134 -18.87 -24.70 -29.30
CA CYS A 134 -19.45 -23.81 -30.32
C CYS A 134 -20.36 -22.69 -29.81
N GLY A 135 -20.75 -22.65 -28.53
CA GLY A 135 -21.44 -21.50 -27.93
C GLY A 135 -22.78 -21.12 -28.57
N HIS A 136 -23.29 -21.90 -29.51
CA HIS A 136 -24.64 -21.78 -30.05
C HIS A 136 -25.54 -22.68 -29.23
N ALA A 137 -26.22 -22.08 -28.25
CA ALA A 137 -27.46 -22.66 -27.78
C ALA A 137 -28.43 -22.66 -28.97
N THR A 138 -28.82 -23.83 -29.45
CA THR A 138 -29.98 -23.94 -30.34
C THR A 138 -31.17 -23.44 -29.53
N VAL A 139 -31.59 -22.21 -29.81
CA VAL A 139 -32.73 -21.56 -29.18
C VAL A 139 -33.96 -22.33 -29.61
N ASN A 140 -34.33 -23.35 -28.83
CA ASN A 140 -35.66 -23.93 -28.93
C ASN A 140 -36.61 -22.85 -28.41
N ALA A 141 -37.54 -22.40 -29.26
CA ALA A 141 -38.28 -21.13 -29.16
C ALA A 141 -39.34 -21.07 -28.04
N ASN A 142 -39.14 -21.77 -26.92
CA ASN A 142 -39.94 -21.64 -25.71
C ASN A 142 -39.16 -20.77 -24.71
N SER A 143 -39.23 -19.45 -24.88
CA SER A 143 -38.49 -18.43 -24.12
C SER A 143 -38.90 -18.26 -22.65
N GLU A 144 -39.82 -19.07 -22.12
CA GLU A 144 -40.41 -18.83 -20.80
C GLU A 144 -39.56 -19.31 -19.61
N THR A 145 -38.42 -19.99 -19.81
CA THR A 145 -37.60 -20.47 -18.69
C THR A 145 -36.09 -20.30 -18.88
N LEU A 146 -35.66 -19.15 -19.43
CA LEU A 146 -34.23 -18.81 -19.57
C LEU A 146 -33.51 -18.54 -18.24
N VAL A 147 -34.24 -18.38 -17.14
CA VAL A 147 -33.65 -18.18 -15.81
C VAL A 147 -33.68 -19.50 -15.04
N PRO A 148 -32.53 -20.10 -14.71
CA PRO A 148 -32.45 -21.28 -13.85
C PRO A 148 -33.31 -21.08 -12.59
N LYS A 149 -34.17 -22.06 -12.27
CA LYS A 149 -35.11 -21.98 -11.13
C LYS A 149 -34.45 -21.58 -9.81
N ARG A 150 -33.17 -21.93 -9.61
CA ARG A 150 -32.37 -21.55 -8.43
C ARG A 150 -32.10 -20.04 -8.33
N LEU A 151 -32.04 -19.33 -9.46
CA LEU A 151 -31.79 -17.88 -9.51
C LEU A 151 -33.07 -17.05 -9.39
N GLN A 152 -34.24 -17.64 -9.63
CA GLN A 152 -35.53 -16.92 -9.59
C GLN A 152 -35.82 -16.32 -8.20
N GLY A 153 -35.35 -16.95 -7.11
CA GLY A 153 -35.47 -16.41 -5.75
C GLY A 153 -34.50 -15.26 -5.43
N ILE A 154 -33.35 -15.20 -6.12
CA ILE A 154 -32.31 -14.18 -5.94
C ILE A 154 -32.63 -12.93 -6.77
N LEU A 155 -33.20 -13.14 -7.96
CA LEU A 155 -33.62 -12.11 -8.90
C LEU A 155 -35.02 -11.59 -8.57
N ARG A 156 -35.36 -11.39 -7.30
CA ARG A 156 -36.57 -10.63 -6.99
C ARG A 156 -36.40 -9.22 -7.56
N PRO A 157 -37.33 -8.76 -8.41
CA PRO A 157 -37.42 -7.36 -8.78
C PRO A 157 -37.34 -6.55 -7.49
N LEU A 158 -36.35 -5.66 -7.40
CA LEU A 158 -36.17 -4.85 -6.21
C LEU A 158 -37.37 -3.89 -6.16
N GLU A 159 -38.45 -4.31 -5.51
CA GLU A 159 -39.57 -3.44 -5.22
C GLU A 159 -39.01 -2.21 -4.52
N ASN A 160 -39.41 -1.03 -5.01
CA ASN A 160 -38.91 0.28 -4.63
C ASN A 160 -39.27 0.60 -3.17
N THR A 161 -38.71 -0.15 -2.23
CA THR A 161 -38.88 0.03 -0.79
C THR A 161 -38.12 1.29 -0.41
N THR A 162 -38.89 2.36 -0.25
CA THR A 162 -38.45 3.69 0.15
C THR A 162 -38.04 3.64 1.62
N THR A 163 -36.89 3.02 1.90
CA THR A 163 -36.29 3.05 3.24
C THR A 163 -35.65 4.42 3.48
N PRO A 164 -35.73 4.96 4.71
CA PRO A 164 -35.19 6.27 5.04
C PRO A 164 -33.69 6.28 4.79
N GLN A 165 -33.29 6.99 3.74
CA GLN A 165 -31.90 7.11 3.32
C GLN A 165 -31.11 7.85 4.40
N THR A 166 -30.24 7.12 5.10
CA THR A 166 -28.99 7.73 5.56
C THR A 166 -28.33 8.34 4.33
N LYS A 167 -27.86 9.60 4.44
CA LYS A 167 -27.19 10.38 3.38
C LYS A 167 -25.94 9.65 2.86
N ARG A 168 -26.13 8.58 2.09
CA ARG A 168 -25.08 7.91 1.35
C ARG A 168 -24.90 8.71 0.07
N LYS A 169 -23.70 9.25 -0.11
CA LYS A 169 -23.26 9.91 -1.34
C LYS A 169 -23.70 9.03 -2.52
N LYS A 170 -24.64 9.52 -3.33
CA LYS A 170 -25.01 8.88 -4.59
C LYS A 170 -23.72 8.82 -5.41
N LEU A 171 -23.16 7.62 -5.55
CA LEU A 171 -22.13 7.35 -6.53
C LEU A 171 -22.84 7.33 -7.88
N THR A 172 -22.97 8.49 -8.50
CA THR A 172 -23.26 8.58 -9.92
C THR A 172 -22.06 7.99 -10.64
N ALA A 173 -22.21 6.78 -11.18
CA ALA A 173 -21.27 6.22 -12.13
C ALA A 173 -21.31 7.11 -13.37
N CYS A 174 -20.38 8.06 -13.44
CA CYS A 174 -20.14 8.83 -14.65
C CYS A 174 -19.45 7.87 -15.62
N VAL A 175 -20.01 7.67 -16.81
CA VAL A 175 -19.33 6.96 -17.88
C VAL A 175 -18.34 7.95 -18.47
N TRP A 176 -17.05 7.73 -18.21
CA TRP A 176 -16.01 8.60 -18.72
C TRP A 176 -15.88 8.36 -20.21
N THR A 177 -15.96 9.44 -20.98
CA THR A 177 -15.63 9.39 -22.41
C THR A 177 -14.11 9.32 -22.56
N HIS A 178 -13.64 8.85 -23.72
CA HIS A 178 -12.21 8.86 -24.02
C HIS A 178 -11.61 10.28 -23.93
N GLN A 179 -12.42 11.31 -24.18
CA GLN A 179 -12.00 12.71 -24.07
C GLN A 179 -11.77 13.14 -22.62
N ASP A 180 -12.63 12.72 -21.69
CA ASP A 180 -12.49 13.02 -20.26
C ASP A 180 -11.19 12.44 -19.69
N ILE A 181 -10.80 11.25 -20.16
CA ILE A 181 -9.54 10.60 -19.77
C ILE A 181 -8.34 11.39 -20.32
N ILE A 182 -8.39 11.83 -21.58
CA ILE A 182 -7.32 12.64 -22.18
C ILE A 182 -7.16 13.96 -21.42
N ASP A 183 -8.26 14.64 -21.09
CA ASP A 183 -8.21 15.93 -20.42
C ASP A 183 -7.72 15.79 -18.96
N GLU A 184 -8.08 14.71 -18.27
CA GLU A 184 -7.53 14.41 -16.95
C GLU A 184 -6.03 14.11 -17.00
N LEU A 185 -5.55 13.41 -18.04
CA LEU A 185 -4.13 13.15 -18.23
C LEU A 185 -3.33 14.42 -18.52
N LYS A 186 -3.85 15.30 -19.40
CA LYS A 186 -3.23 16.61 -19.67
C LYS A 186 -3.15 17.45 -18.41
N LYS A 187 -4.23 17.49 -17.63
CA LYS A 187 -4.26 18.20 -16.35
C LYS A 187 -3.22 17.66 -15.36
N LYS A 188 -3.08 16.33 -15.26
CA LYS A 188 -2.03 15.72 -14.41
C LYS A 188 -0.62 16.08 -14.86
N GLU A 189 -0.37 16.16 -16.18
CA GLU A 189 0.92 16.59 -16.71
C GLU A 189 1.23 18.05 -16.39
N GLU A 190 0.24 18.95 -16.51
CA GLU A 190 0.37 20.36 -16.14
C GLU A 190 0.61 20.54 -14.63
N ASP A 191 -0.13 19.82 -13.78
CA ASP A 191 0.05 19.83 -12.33
C ASP A 191 1.45 19.33 -11.93
N GLU A 192 1.98 18.31 -12.61
CA GLU A 192 3.33 17.81 -12.36
C GLU A 192 4.40 18.83 -12.79
N LYS A 193 4.22 19.51 -13.93
CA LYS A 193 5.11 20.60 -14.39
C LYS A 193 5.11 21.76 -13.39
N LEU A 194 3.94 22.16 -12.90
CA LEU A 194 3.80 23.22 -11.90
C LEU A 194 4.49 22.84 -10.58
N LYS A 195 4.33 21.58 -10.15
CA LYS A 195 5.00 21.08 -8.94
C LYS A 195 6.53 21.11 -9.07
N LYS A 196 7.08 20.68 -10.21
CA LYS A 196 8.53 20.73 -10.48
C LYS A 196 9.06 22.17 -10.49
N ALA A 197 8.33 23.11 -11.10
CA ALA A 197 8.70 24.52 -11.12
C ALA A 197 8.74 25.13 -9.70
N ASN A 198 7.73 24.85 -8.88
CA ASN A 198 7.68 25.30 -7.48
C ASN A 198 8.83 24.73 -6.63
N ASP A 199 9.18 23.45 -6.82
CA ASP A 199 10.30 22.82 -6.12
C ASP A 199 11.65 23.43 -6.53
N GLU A 200 11.81 23.80 -7.80
CA GLU A 200 13.01 24.47 -8.30
C GLU A 200 13.12 25.91 -7.78
N GLU A 201 12.02 26.66 -7.76
CA GLU A 201 11.97 28.00 -7.18
C GLU A 201 12.31 27.99 -5.69
N LYS A 202 11.77 27.01 -4.94
CA LYS A 202 12.09 26.81 -3.52
C LYS A 202 13.58 26.53 -3.30
N LYS A 203 14.22 25.76 -4.18
CA LYS A 203 15.68 25.51 -4.14
C LYS A 203 16.48 26.78 -4.42
N LYS A 204 16.10 27.56 -5.44
CA LYS A 204 16.75 28.85 -5.76
C LYS A 204 16.66 29.83 -4.59
N LYS A 205 15.48 29.95 -3.97
CA LYS A 205 15.26 30.80 -2.79
C LYS A 205 16.10 30.34 -1.59
N ALA A 206 16.21 29.03 -1.35
CA ALA A 206 17.05 28.49 -0.29
C ALA A 206 18.55 28.76 -0.52
N MET A 207 19.02 28.68 -1.77
CA MET A 207 20.40 28.99 -2.14
C MET A 207 20.71 30.47 -1.97
N LEU A 208 19.81 31.36 -2.41
CA LEU A 208 19.94 32.81 -2.21
C LEU A 208 20.05 33.17 -0.72
N ASN A 209 19.18 32.60 0.11
CA ASN A 209 19.24 32.80 1.57
C ASN A 209 20.53 32.29 2.20
N ARG A 210 21.16 31.24 1.65
CA ARG A 210 22.47 30.77 2.12
C ARG A 210 23.58 31.75 1.77
N MET A 211 23.62 32.23 0.52
CA MET A 211 24.61 33.23 0.09
C MET A 211 24.49 34.53 0.89
N GLN A 212 23.27 34.97 1.20
CA GLN A 212 23.06 36.18 2.00
C GLN A 212 23.53 36.03 3.44
N LYS A 213 23.27 34.88 4.08
CA LYS A 213 23.79 34.57 5.42
C LYS A 213 25.30 34.51 5.47
N GLU A 214 25.93 33.94 4.44
CA GLU A 214 27.38 33.86 4.33
C GLU A 214 28.01 35.25 4.17
N ALA A 215 27.42 36.12 3.34
CA ALA A 215 27.84 37.51 3.19
C ALA A 215 27.73 38.30 4.51
N ASP A 216 26.62 38.13 5.23
CA ASP A 216 26.41 38.76 6.55
C ASP A 216 27.43 38.26 7.59
N GLU A 217 27.77 36.96 7.56
CA GLU A 217 28.79 36.40 8.46
C GLU A 217 30.19 36.96 8.16
N ILE A 218 30.55 37.10 6.89
CA ILE A 218 31.81 37.72 6.47
C ILE A 218 31.88 39.18 6.95
N GLN A 219 30.79 39.95 6.79
CA GLN A 219 30.73 41.33 7.29
C GLN A 219 30.89 41.41 8.81
N ARG A 220 30.29 40.49 9.56
CA ARG A 220 30.45 40.41 11.03
C ARG A 220 31.87 40.07 11.45
N ARG A 221 32.53 39.13 10.75
CA ARG A 221 33.93 38.78 11.00
C ARG A 221 34.89 39.94 10.72
N GLY A 222 34.64 40.72 9.65
CA GLY A 222 35.41 41.92 9.35
C GLY A 222 35.37 42.96 10.47
N LYS A 223 34.17 43.29 10.98
CA LYS A 223 34.01 44.26 12.07
C LYS A 223 34.64 43.81 13.40
N ALA A 224 34.61 42.52 13.70
CA ALA A 224 35.23 41.98 14.92
C ALA A 224 36.78 41.95 14.86
N GLY A 225 37.35 41.87 13.65
CA GLY A 225 38.79 41.93 13.44
C GLY A 225 39.38 43.33 13.68
N GLU A 226 38.67 44.37 13.25
CA GLU A 226 39.11 45.77 13.39
C GLU A 226 39.16 46.25 14.84
N SER A 227 38.25 45.77 15.71
CA SER A 227 38.23 46.16 17.13
C SER A 227 39.37 45.56 17.97
N LYS A 228 40.13 44.59 17.47
CA LYS A 228 41.25 43.95 18.18
C LYS A 228 42.62 44.55 17.88
N LEU A 229 42.70 45.52 16.97
CA LEU A 229 43.94 46.21 16.61
C LEU A 229 44.06 47.61 17.25
N GLN A 230 43.25 47.94 18.25
CA GLN A 230 43.61 49.02 19.17
C GLN A 230 44.62 48.48 20.20
N PRO A 231 45.86 49.00 20.21
CA PRO A 231 46.88 48.56 21.14
C PRO A 231 46.47 48.94 22.57
N HIS A 232 46.35 47.92 23.42
CA HIS A 232 46.33 48.06 24.88
C HIS A 232 47.68 48.65 25.34
N ALA A 233 47.82 49.97 25.24
CA ALA A 233 48.63 50.74 26.18
C ALA A 233 47.66 51.25 27.25
N HIS A 234 48.04 51.14 28.53
CA HIS A 234 47.24 51.54 29.70
C HIS A 234 46.08 50.62 30.12
N ARG A 235 46.36 49.52 30.84
CA ARG A 235 45.56 49.16 32.04
C ARG A 235 46.21 48.11 32.96
N ASP A 236 47.45 48.34 33.36
CA ASP A 236 47.94 47.77 34.62
C ASP A 236 47.56 48.73 35.75
N GLN A 237 46.58 48.32 36.57
CA GLN A 237 46.27 48.75 37.94
C GLN A 237 44.76 48.65 38.18
N SER A 238 44.27 47.46 38.46
CA SER A 238 43.20 47.22 39.45
C SER A 238 42.92 45.72 39.49
N ARG A 239 43.82 45.00 40.16
CA ARG A 239 43.49 43.72 40.80
C ARG A 239 43.04 44.03 42.23
N CYS A 240 42.18 43.15 42.74
CA CYS A 240 41.74 43.01 44.14
C CYS A 240 40.50 43.79 44.57
N SER A 241 39.32 43.22 44.32
CA SER A 241 38.35 42.86 45.37
C SER A 241 37.13 42.19 44.72
N GLU A 242 36.35 41.44 45.51
CA GLU A 242 35.08 40.78 45.15
C GLU A 242 35.18 39.35 44.60
N ALA A 243 35.84 38.51 45.40
CA ALA A 243 35.29 37.20 45.70
C ALA A 243 34.27 37.38 46.86
N GLN A 244 32.98 37.14 46.60
CA GLN A 244 31.93 36.62 47.50
C GLN A 244 30.54 37.09 47.02
N GLY A 245 29.62 36.13 46.89
CA GLY A 245 28.27 36.34 46.34
C GLY A 245 27.81 35.06 45.62
N GLU A 246 27.78 33.91 46.30
CA GLU A 246 26.58 33.47 47.04
C GLU A 246 25.48 32.96 46.09
N LYS A 247 25.50 31.65 45.81
CA LYS A 247 24.45 30.69 46.19
C LYS A 247 23.03 31.28 46.21
N ARG A 248 22.17 30.88 45.25
CA ARG A 248 20.81 30.30 45.47
C ARG A 248 19.98 30.21 44.18
N ALA A 249 18.95 29.34 44.26
CA ALA A 249 17.94 28.93 43.27
C ALA A 249 18.47 27.85 42.29
N LYS A 250 18.25 26.53 42.46
CA LYS A 250 17.15 25.73 43.03
C LYS A 250 15.76 26.05 42.47
N ASP A 251 15.26 25.05 41.75
CA ASP A 251 13.87 24.58 41.69
C ASP A 251 12.80 25.50 41.07
N ALA A 252 12.48 25.24 39.80
CA ALA A 252 11.11 25.06 39.28
C ALA A 252 11.26 24.42 37.88
N GLY A 253 10.77 23.21 37.59
CA GLY A 253 9.56 22.57 38.07
C GLY A 253 8.43 22.86 37.09
N GLY A 254 8.26 21.99 36.09
CA GLY A 254 7.06 21.92 35.26
C GLY A 254 7.30 22.05 33.77
N ASP A 255 7.12 20.96 33.02
CA ASP A 255 6.09 21.07 31.99
C ASP A 255 5.39 19.74 31.72
N SER A 256 4.07 19.87 31.73
CA SER A 256 3.03 18.88 31.58
C SER A 256 2.95 18.48 30.11
N ARG A 257 3.00 17.19 29.78
CA ARG A 257 2.54 16.74 28.45
C ARG A 257 1.26 15.95 28.57
N ALA A 258 0.21 16.63 28.13
CA ALA A 258 -1.16 16.17 28.03
C ALA A 258 -1.33 15.10 26.92
N LYS A 259 -2.44 14.38 27.12
CA LYS A 259 -3.11 13.33 26.35
C LYS A 259 -3.00 13.39 24.82
#